data_AF-A0A2G9GTY6-F1
#
_entry.id   AF-A0A2G9GTY6-F1
#
_cell.length_a   1.000
_cell.length_b   1.000
_cell.length_c   1.000
_cell.angle_alpha   90.00
_cell.angle_beta   90.00
_cell.angle_gamma   90.00
#
_symmetry.space_group_name_H-M   'P 1'
#
loop_
_entity.id
_entity.type
_entity.pdbx_description
1 polymer ?
#
loop_
_entity_poly.entity_id
_entity_poly.type
_entity_poly.pdbx_seq_one_letter_code
_entity_poly.pdbx_strand_id
1 'polypeptide(L)'
;MIIRKHECVHTLYMQTGSFIKAGKDSTISITLSDSNGKSVWIPNLKDWGLLGRKHNYFERENLDIFTGRGPCIGAPICRLNVTSDGSGHHHGWFCDYIEVTSTGPHKGCRRSMFYLVQWLADDVPPYQLSIVLDGCSQVARRENWPFVVRNPVKSV
;
A
#
# COMPACT_ATOMS: atom_id res chain seq x y z
N MET A 1 -32.64 -7.33 11.59
CA MET A 1 -32.18 -6.26 10.66
C MET A 1 -30.68 -6.41 10.49
N ILE A 2 -30.21 -6.97 9.37
CA ILE A 2 -28.77 -7.02 9.07
C ILE A 2 -28.39 -5.64 8.55
N ILE A 3 -27.71 -4.83 9.36
CA ILE A 3 -27.01 -3.64 8.85
C ILE A 3 -25.96 -4.20 7.88
N ARG A 4 -26.17 -4.03 6.56
CA ARG A 4 -25.13 -4.32 5.58
C ARG A 4 -23.95 -3.43 5.93
N LYS A 5 -22.87 -4.02 6.46
CA LYS A 5 -21.60 -3.34 6.67
C LYS A 5 -21.23 -2.75 5.31
N HIS A 6 -21.27 -1.43 5.15
CA HIS A 6 -20.93 -0.82 3.86
C HIS A 6 -19.49 -1.22 3.52
N GLU A 7 -19.35 -1.97 2.44
CA GLU A 7 -18.05 -2.29 1.87
C GLU A 7 -17.60 -1.11 1.01
N CYS A 8 -16.33 -0.77 1.16
CA CYS A 8 -15.65 0.18 0.30
C CYS A 8 -14.73 -0.59 -0.65
N VAL A 9 -14.51 -0.03 -1.83
CA VAL A 9 -13.51 -0.54 -2.78
C VAL A 9 -12.23 0.24 -2.55
N HIS A 10 -11.16 -0.51 -2.34
CA HIS A 10 -9.81 0.00 -2.16
C HIS A 10 -8.99 -0.41 -3.38
N THR A 11 -8.39 0.55 -4.07
CA THR A 11 -7.50 0.31 -5.20
C THR A 11 -6.13 0.85 -4.89
N LEU A 12 -5.12 -0.01 -5.00
CA LEU A 12 -3.72 0.29 -4.75
C LEU A 12 -2.99 0.28 -6.09
N TYR A 13 -2.27 1.35 -6.39
CA TYR A 13 -1.32 1.43 -7.48
C TYR A 13 0.08 1.40 -6.88
N MET A 14 0.90 0.45 -7.31
CA MET A 14 2.17 0.15 -6.67
C MET A 14 3.28 0.18 -7.70
N GLN A 15 4.23 1.08 -7.50
CA GLN A 15 5.42 1.16 -8.34
C GLN A 15 6.56 0.40 -7.67
N THR A 16 7.05 -0.62 -8.37
CA THR A 16 8.31 -1.28 -8.01
C THR A 16 9.47 -0.48 -8.62
N GLY A 17 10.52 -0.29 -7.83
CA GLY A 17 11.67 0.51 -8.26
C GLY A 17 12.53 -0.16 -9.32
N SER A 18 13.50 0.58 -9.82
CA SER A 18 14.36 0.19 -10.95
C SER A 18 15.67 -0.50 -10.55
N PHE A 19 15.83 -0.88 -9.28
CA PHE A 19 17.04 -1.57 -8.83
C PHE A 19 17.12 -3.00 -9.37
N ILE A 20 18.35 -3.45 -9.66
CA ILE A 20 18.61 -4.83 -10.10
C ILE A 20 18.16 -5.80 -9.00
N LYS A 21 17.42 -6.86 -9.37
CA LYS A 21 16.78 -7.83 -8.46
C LYS A 21 15.65 -7.26 -7.57
N ALA A 22 15.00 -6.17 -7.96
CA ALA A 22 13.81 -5.67 -7.27
C ALA A 22 12.52 -6.49 -7.51
N GLY A 23 12.62 -7.78 -7.86
CA GLY A 23 11.50 -8.70 -8.16
C GLY A 23 11.22 -9.66 -6.99
N LYS A 24 10.01 -10.24 -6.90
CA LYS A 24 9.61 -11.01 -5.70
C LYS A 24 8.68 -12.20 -5.91
N ASP A 25 9.10 -13.35 -5.37
CA ASP A 25 8.27 -14.56 -5.26
C ASP A 25 7.44 -14.65 -3.97
N SER A 26 7.71 -13.80 -2.99
CA SER A 26 7.09 -13.84 -1.67
C SER A 26 5.62 -13.39 -1.64
N THR A 27 4.97 -13.63 -0.49
CA THR A 27 3.69 -12.98 -0.16
C THR A 27 3.94 -11.55 0.33
N ILE A 28 3.14 -10.60 -0.19
CA ILE A 28 3.06 -9.22 0.30
C ILE A 28 1.73 -9.05 1.01
N SER A 29 1.77 -8.52 2.22
CA SER A 29 0.59 -8.21 3.03
C SER A 29 0.53 -6.73 3.35
N ILE A 30 -0.67 -6.17 3.42
CA ILE A 30 -0.91 -4.73 3.60
C ILE A 30 -1.96 -4.47 4.67
N THR A 31 -1.68 -3.54 5.58
CA THR A 31 -2.70 -2.90 6.43
C THR A 31 -2.88 -1.43 6.03
N LEU A 32 -4.11 -1.04 5.71
CA LEU A 32 -4.51 0.36 5.53
C LEU A 32 -5.21 0.84 6.80
N SER A 33 -4.97 2.06 7.27
CA SER A 33 -5.70 2.61 8.42
C SER A 33 -6.01 4.10 8.34
N ASP A 34 -7.11 4.48 8.99
CA ASP A 34 -7.55 5.87 9.15
C ASP A 34 -7.11 6.47 10.50
N SER A 35 -7.38 7.77 10.70
CA SER A 35 -7.02 8.50 11.91
C SER A 35 -7.86 8.10 13.14
N ASN A 36 -8.96 7.36 12.94
CA ASN A 36 -9.83 6.85 14.00
C ASN A 36 -9.43 5.41 14.41
N GLY A 37 -8.33 4.88 13.86
CA GLY A 37 -7.84 3.54 14.16
C GLY A 37 -8.60 2.41 13.46
N LYS A 38 -9.48 2.69 12.50
CA LYS A 38 -10.11 1.66 11.67
C LYS A 38 -9.15 1.20 10.59
N SER A 39 -9.16 -0.10 10.28
CA SER A 39 -8.22 -0.69 9.34
C SER A 39 -8.84 -1.69 8.36
N VAL A 40 -8.12 -1.91 7.26
CA VAL A 40 -8.34 -2.99 6.29
C VAL A 40 -7.08 -3.81 6.24
N TRP A 41 -7.18 -5.12 6.52
CA TRP A 41 -6.08 -6.06 6.44
C TRP A 41 -6.19 -6.90 5.16
N ILE A 42 -5.09 -6.96 4.41
CA ILE A 42 -4.96 -7.67 3.15
C ILE A 42 -3.81 -8.67 3.33
N PRO A 43 -4.09 -9.95 3.65
CA PRO A 43 -3.04 -10.91 3.98
C PRO A 43 -2.18 -11.33 2.79
N ASN A 44 -2.76 -11.36 1.58
CA ASN A 44 -2.04 -11.63 0.34
C ASN A 44 -2.53 -10.65 -0.73
N LEU A 45 -1.67 -9.72 -1.10
CA LEU A 45 -2.01 -8.67 -2.06
C LEU A 45 -2.23 -9.23 -3.48
N LYS A 46 -1.58 -10.34 -3.85
CA LYS A 46 -1.77 -10.98 -5.17
C LYS A 46 -3.23 -11.39 -5.41
N ASP A 47 -3.99 -11.69 -4.35
CA ASP A 47 -5.42 -12.04 -4.45
C ASP A 47 -6.29 -10.86 -4.93
N TRP A 48 -5.79 -9.64 -4.80
CA TRP A 48 -6.44 -8.41 -5.29
C TRP A 48 -5.90 -7.98 -6.65
N GLY A 49 -4.98 -8.73 -7.26
CA GLY A 49 -4.32 -8.37 -8.52
C GLY A 49 -5.29 -8.22 -9.69
N LEU A 50 -5.28 -7.04 -10.33
CA LEU A 50 -6.18 -6.71 -11.43
C LEU A 50 -5.59 -7.07 -12.81
N LEU A 51 -4.29 -7.33 -12.90
CA LEU A 51 -3.57 -7.63 -14.15
C LEU A 51 -3.66 -9.13 -14.55
N GLY A 52 -4.43 -9.92 -13.80
CA GLY A 52 -4.69 -11.33 -14.05
C GLY A 52 -3.75 -12.28 -13.30
N ARG A 53 -4.10 -13.57 -13.30
CA ARG A 53 -3.41 -14.61 -12.50
C ARG A 53 -2.04 -15.04 -13.06
N LYS A 54 -1.79 -14.78 -14.34
CA LYS A 54 -0.52 -15.11 -15.01
C LYS A 54 0.47 -13.94 -15.01
N HIS A 55 0.04 -12.77 -14.55
CA HIS A 55 0.91 -11.61 -14.44
C HIS A 55 1.89 -11.82 -13.29
N ASN A 56 3.16 -11.50 -13.55
CA ASN A 56 4.18 -11.54 -12.52
C ASN A 56 4.22 -10.17 -11.82
N TYR A 57 3.56 -10.10 -10.66
CA TYR A 57 3.49 -8.90 -9.83
C TYR A 57 4.81 -8.65 -9.12
N PHE A 58 5.03 -7.39 -8.73
CA PHE A 58 6.18 -6.92 -7.95
C PHE A 58 7.51 -7.00 -8.71
N GLU A 59 7.46 -7.01 -10.03
CA GLU A 59 8.65 -7.01 -10.87
C GLU A 59 9.20 -5.62 -11.08
N ARG A 60 10.51 -5.54 -11.30
CA ARG A 60 11.25 -4.29 -11.51
C ARG A 60 10.55 -3.39 -12.53
N GLU A 61 10.44 -2.11 -12.21
CA GLU A 61 9.84 -1.06 -13.05
C GLU A 61 8.36 -1.24 -13.39
N ASN A 62 7.70 -2.30 -12.89
CA ASN A 62 6.28 -2.49 -13.11
C ASN A 62 5.43 -1.60 -12.19
N LEU A 63 4.35 -1.10 -12.79
CA LEU A 63 3.22 -0.51 -12.09
C LEU A 63 2.13 -1.58 -11.96
N ASP A 64 1.96 -2.10 -10.76
CA ASP A 64 0.93 -3.09 -10.47
C ASP A 64 -0.31 -2.45 -9.86
N ILE A 65 -1.48 -3.01 -10.21
CA ILE A 65 -2.78 -2.52 -9.75
C ILE A 65 -3.48 -3.63 -8.99
N PHE A 66 -3.89 -3.31 -7.75
CA PHE A 66 -4.62 -4.21 -6.88
C PHE A 66 -5.94 -3.56 -6.50
N THR A 67 -7.05 -4.28 -6.58
CA THR A 67 -8.37 -3.78 -6.17
C THR A 67 -9.14 -4.84 -5.40
N GLY A 68 -9.78 -4.41 -4.32
CA GLY A 68 -10.58 -5.32 -3.51
C GLY A 68 -11.57 -4.60 -2.60
N ARG A 69 -12.49 -5.40 -2.07
CA ARG A 69 -13.52 -4.92 -1.14
C ARG A 69 -13.08 -5.16 0.29
N GLY A 70 -13.36 -4.18 1.15
CA GLY A 70 -13.11 -4.28 2.57
C GLY A 70 -14.04 -3.38 3.36
N PRO A 71 -13.95 -3.40 4.70
CA PRO A 71 -14.72 -2.49 5.52
C PRO A 71 -14.39 -1.03 5.13
N CYS A 72 -15.42 -0.20 5.09
CA CYS A 72 -15.22 1.22 4.90
C CYS A 72 -14.46 1.84 6.08
N ILE A 73 -13.27 2.37 5.79
CA ILE A 73 -12.49 3.21 6.71
C ILE A 73 -12.68 4.69 6.37
N GLY A 74 -12.25 5.56 7.28
CA GLY A 74 -12.22 7.01 7.12
C GLY A 74 -11.20 7.45 6.06
N ALA A 75 -11.32 8.70 5.65
CA ALA A 75 -10.42 9.32 4.69
C ALA A 75 -9.79 10.59 5.29
N PRO A 76 -8.55 10.93 4.91
CA PRO A 76 -7.64 10.13 4.08
C PRO A 76 -7.17 8.85 4.81
N ILE A 77 -6.73 7.86 4.03
CA ILE A 77 -6.00 6.73 4.59
C ILE A 77 -4.64 7.29 4.98
N CYS A 78 -4.34 7.29 6.28
CA CYS A 78 -3.20 8.03 6.80
C CYS A 78 -2.08 7.14 7.30
N ARG A 79 -2.32 5.84 7.43
CA ARG A 79 -1.31 4.87 7.82
C ARG A 79 -1.31 3.67 6.87
N LEU A 80 -0.12 3.24 6.49
CA LEU A 80 0.15 2.09 5.66
C LEU A 80 1.18 1.22 6.35
N ASN A 81 0.90 -0.07 6.50
CA ASN A 81 1.88 -1.10 6.85
C ASN A 81 2.02 -2.06 5.68
N VAL A 82 3.23 -2.30 5.22
CA VAL A 82 3.54 -3.27 4.17
C VAL A 82 4.54 -4.28 4.72
N THR A 83 4.23 -5.57 4.58
CA THR A 83 5.08 -6.64 5.08
C THR A 83 5.28 -7.73 4.04
N SER A 84 6.53 -8.09 3.84
CA SER A 84 7.03 -9.27 3.15
C SER A 84 7.07 -10.46 4.11
N ASP A 85 6.67 -11.65 3.66
CA ASP A 85 6.93 -12.89 4.42
C ASP A 85 8.37 -13.43 4.26
N GLY A 86 9.21 -12.78 3.45
CA GLY A 86 10.61 -13.16 3.23
C GLY A 86 10.82 -14.47 2.47
N SER A 87 9.76 -15.10 1.96
CA SER A 87 9.87 -16.36 1.23
C SER A 87 10.35 -16.19 -0.22
N GLY A 88 10.92 -17.25 -0.79
CA GLY A 88 11.43 -17.29 -2.18
C GLY A 88 12.95 -17.10 -2.26
N HIS A 89 13.52 -17.38 -3.44
CA HIS A 89 14.98 -17.26 -3.67
C HIS A 89 15.41 -15.81 -3.97
N HIS A 90 14.47 -14.96 -4.38
CA HIS A 90 14.65 -13.55 -4.66
C HIS A 90 13.56 -12.77 -3.91
N HIS A 91 13.72 -12.68 -2.59
CA HIS A 91 12.74 -12.10 -1.68
C HIS A 91 12.93 -10.59 -1.45
N GLY A 92 14.02 -10.01 -1.96
CA GLY A 92 14.27 -8.57 -1.85
C GLY A 92 13.38 -7.77 -2.80
N TRP A 93 12.51 -6.92 -2.26
CA TRP A 93 11.66 -6.05 -3.08
C TRP A 93 11.86 -4.59 -2.72
N PHE A 94 12.12 -3.78 -3.74
CA PHE A 94 12.22 -2.33 -3.60
C PHE A 94 10.95 -1.67 -4.11
N CYS A 95 10.20 -1.03 -3.22
CA CYS A 95 9.01 -0.29 -3.57
C CYS A 95 9.27 1.21 -3.53
N ASP A 96 8.94 1.90 -4.62
CA ASP A 96 9.05 3.36 -4.68
C ASP A 96 7.89 4.00 -3.92
N TYR A 97 6.67 3.74 -4.37
CA TYR A 97 5.47 4.31 -3.79
C TYR A 97 4.25 3.41 -3.94
N ILE A 98 3.27 3.68 -3.09
CA ILE A 98 1.94 3.10 -3.14
C ILE A 98 0.93 4.23 -3.09
N GLU A 99 0.13 4.33 -4.14
CA GLU A 99 -1.07 5.16 -4.18
C GLU A 99 -2.27 4.32 -3.76
N VAL A 100 -3.03 4.79 -2.77
CA VAL A 100 -4.24 4.11 -2.30
C VAL A 100 -5.44 5.01 -2.54
N THR A 101 -6.42 4.49 -3.28
CA THR A 101 -7.72 5.12 -3.45
C THR A 101 -8.78 4.30 -2.74
N SER A 102 -9.65 4.97 -1.98
CA SER A 102 -10.81 4.38 -1.33
C SER A 102 -12.08 5.04 -1.85
N THR A 103 -13.06 4.22 -2.23
CA THR A 103 -14.38 4.64 -2.72
C THR A 103 -15.46 3.84 -2.03
N GLY A 104 -16.65 4.41 -1.86
CA GLY A 104 -17.77 3.68 -1.27
C GLY A 104 -19.12 4.35 -1.57
N PRO A 105 -20.23 3.68 -1.30
CA PRO A 105 -21.56 4.25 -1.48
C PRO A 105 -21.70 5.57 -0.73
N HIS A 106 -22.11 6.64 -1.41
CA HIS A 106 -22.24 7.99 -0.85
C HIS A 106 -20.95 8.56 -0.22
N LYS A 107 -19.78 8.03 -0.59
CA LYS A 107 -18.47 8.56 -0.21
C LYS A 107 -17.70 9.01 -1.46
N GLY A 108 -17.10 10.20 -1.41
CA GLY A 108 -16.21 10.65 -2.47
C GLY A 108 -14.97 9.77 -2.61
N CYS A 109 -14.38 9.75 -3.81
CA CYS A 109 -13.11 9.07 -4.04
C CYS A 109 -11.99 9.79 -3.29
N ARG A 110 -11.27 9.04 -2.44
CA ARG A 110 -10.17 9.57 -1.65
C ARG A 110 -8.88 8.77 -1.89
N ARG A 111 -7.88 9.44 -2.45
CA ARG A 111 -6.48 9.09 -2.71
C ARG A 111 -5.52 9.50 -1.59
N SER A 112 -4.59 8.61 -1.26
CA SER A 112 -3.45 8.87 -0.38
C SER A 112 -2.18 8.33 -1.06
N MET A 113 -1.08 9.06 -0.98
CA MET A 113 0.22 8.68 -1.55
C MET A 113 1.19 8.35 -0.42
N PHE A 114 1.83 7.19 -0.50
CA PHE A 114 2.84 6.75 0.44
C PHE A 114 4.14 6.48 -0.33
N TYR A 115 5.22 7.21 -0.03
CA TYR A 115 6.53 6.90 -0.59
C TYR A 115 7.31 6.02 0.38
N LEU A 116 7.61 4.80 -0.07
CA LEU A 116 8.35 3.81 0.72
C LEU A 116 9.85 4.05 0.53
N VAL A 117 10.29 4.02 -0.74
CA VAL A 117 11.69 4.21 -1.18
C VAL A 117 12.65 3.38 -0.32
N GLN A 118 12.33 2.09 -0.17
CA GLN A 118 13.03 1.20 0.74
C GLN A 118 12.98 -0.26 0.24
N TRP A 119 14.06 -0.99 0.51
CA TRP A 119 14.09 -2.45 0.40
C TRP A 119 13.28 -3.11 1.52
N LEU A 120 12.36 -4.01 1.16
CA LEU A 120 11.76 -4.99 2.05
C LEU A 120 12.47 -6.33 1.87
N ALA A 121 13.62 -6.47 2.53
CA ALA A 121 14.56 -7.57 2.38
C ALA A 121 15.31 -7.79 3.71
N ASP A 122 15.78 -9.01 3.98
CA ASP A 122 16.62 -9.33 5.15
C ASP A 122 18.12 -9.42 4.80
N ASP A 123 18.47 -9.34 3.52
CA ASP A 123 19.82 -9.48 2.97
C ASP A 123 20.38 -8.15 2.42
N VAL A 124 19.54 -7.10 2.34
CA VAL A 124 19.92 -5.75 1.92
C VAL A 124 19.46 -4.73 2.97
N PRO A 125 20.29 -3.72 3.32
CA PRO A 125 19.86 -2.64 4.20
C PRO A 125 18.53 -2.02 3.76
N PRO A 126 17.58 -1.76 4.68
CA PRO A 126 17.77 -1.75 6.14
C PRO A 126 17.57 -3.10 6.84
N TYR A 127 17.57 -4.22 6.14
CA TYR A 127 17.35 -5.57 6.69
C TYR A 127 15.98 -5.70 7.37
N GLN A 128 14.97 -5.07 6.78
CA GLN A 128 13.61 -5.06 7.28
C GLN A 128 12.69 -5.67 6.24
N LEU A 129 11.87 -6.63 6.64
CA LEU A 129 10.82 -7.19 5.79
C LEU A 129 9.51 -6.40 5.86
N SER A 130 9.43 -5.36 6.70
CA SER A 130 8.24 -4.54 6.86
C SER A 130 8.55 -3.06 7.01
N ILE A 131 7.58 -2.23 6.65
CA ILE A 131 7.62 -0.78 6.85
C ILE A 131 6.25 -0.25 7.26
N VAL A 132 6.24 0.64 8.24
CA VAL A 132 5.05 1.38 8.65
C VAL A 132 5.25 2.86 8.32
N LEU A 133 4.33 3.41 7.53
CA LEU A 133 4.26 4.82 7.19
C LEU A 133 3.04 5.42 7.88
N ASP A 134 3.27 6.29 8.86
CA ASP A 134 2.21 6.91 9.66
C ASP A 134 2.19 8.43 9.47
N GLY A 135 1.14 8.91 8.82
CA GLY A 135 0.84 10.32 8.64
C GLY A 135 -0.40 10.79 9.41
N CYS A 136 -1.00 9.98 10.29
CA CYS A 136 -2.31 10.28 10.87
C CYS A 136 -2.34 11.59 11.69
N SER A 137 -1.23 11.98 12.30
CA SER A 137 -1.09 13.28 12.99
C SER A 137 -1.09 14.50 12.04
N GLN A 138 -0.82 14.29 10.75
CA GLN A 138 -0.75 15.33 9.73
C GLN A 138 -2.10 15.58 9.05
N VAL A 139 -3.10 14.71 9.26
CA VAL A 139 -4.43 14.79 8.64
C VAL A 139 -5.14 16.10 8.98
N ALA A 140 -5.05 16.54 10.24
CA ALA A 140 -5.65 17.80 10.69
C ALA A 140 -4.95 19.07 10.14
N ARG A 141 -3.76 18.93 9.55
CA ARG A 141 -2.88 20.05 9.17
C ARG A 141 -2.80 20.30 7.66
N ARG A 142 -3.42 19.45 6.83
CA ARG A 142 -3.27 19.53 5.36
C ARG A 142 -4.61 19.32 4.65
N GLU A 143 -5.14 20.38 4.05
CA GLU A 143 -6.28 20.33 3.14
C GLU A 143 -5.87 20.03 1.68
N ASN A 144 -4.56 20.05 1.37
CA ASN A 144 -4.09 19.84 0.01
C ASN A 144 -4.20 18.37 -0.41
N TRP A 145 -4.82 18.18 -1.58
CA TRP A 145 -5.09 16.91 -2.21
C TRP A 145 -4.05 16.60 -3.31
N PRO A 146 -3.51 15.37 -3.41
CA PRO A 146 -3.72 14.19 -2.57
C PRO A 146 -3.02 14.26 -1.20
N PHE A 147 -3.49 13.46 -0.22
CA PHE A 147 -2.80 13.32 1.07
C PHE A 147 -1.49 12.54 0.88
N VAL A 148 -0.34 13.09 1.31
CA VAL A 148 0.99 12.50 1.06
C VAL A 148 1.74 12.20 2.36
N VAL A 149 2.24 10.98 2.50
CA VAL A 149 3.08 10.50 3.61
C VAL A 149 4.49 10.18 3.09
N ARG A 150 5.51 10.73 3.78
CA ARG A 150 6.92 10.83 3.33
C ARG A 150 7.02 11.46 1.93
N ASN A 151 7.15 12.79 1.81
CA ASN A 151 7.39 13.38 0.48
C ASN A 151 8.91 13.39 0.20
N PRO A 152 9.41 12.63 -0.78
CA PRO A 152 10.86 12.59 -1.09
C PRO A 152 11.40 13.95 -1.54
N VAL A 153 10.55 14.83 -2.11
CA VAL A 153 10.95 16.17 -2.59
C VAL A 153 11.21 17.17 -1.44
N LYS A 154 10.84 16.84 -0.20
CA LYS A 154 11.06 17.71 0.97
C LYS A 154 12.25 17.30 1.84
N SER A 155 13.07 16.36 1.39
CA SER A 155 14.32 16.02 2.08
C SER A 155 15.43 16.90 1.51
N VAL A 156 15.45 18.17 1.94
CA VAL A 156 16.57 19.11 1.72
C VAL A 156 17.47 19.07 2.94
#